data_AF-A0A2S0VQD7-F1
#
_entry.id   AF-A0A2S0VQD7-F1
#
_cell.length_a   1.000
_cell.length_b   1.000
_cell.length_c   1.000
_cell.angle_alpha   90.00
_cell.angle_beta   90.00
_cell.angle_gamma   90.00
#
_symmetry.space_group_name_H-M   'P 1'
#
loop_
_entity.id
_entity.type
_entity.pdbx_description
1 polymer ?
#
loop_
_entity_poly.entity_id
_entity_poly.type
_entity_poly.pdbx_seq_one_letter_code
_entity_poly.pdbx_strand_id
1 'polypeptide(L)'
;MKHQKTQRKNPFKAAPLKNAGVERVDKSKRLDVDALVINPANIDMQRNRGFVYVPQNKQVLHPARYFERLYLSKATAKGMNIQDVIDNLDISVEHFDDFLSEKVCVDTGFAKKLEIVTGMTFEFWLRTQNKFDDSNKVHSEK
;
A
#
# COMPACT_ATOMS: atom_id res chain seq x y z
N MET A 1 40.42 -26.56 -46.07
CA MET A 1 39.06 -27.08 -46.39
C MET A 1 39.00 -28.49 -45.81
N LYS A 2 38.08 -28.95 -44.96
CA LYS A 2 36.66 -28.65 -44.75
C LYS A 2 36.33 -28.90 -43.26
N HIS A 3 35.57 -28.00 -42.62
CA HIS A 3 35.03 -28.23 -41.29
C HIS A 3 33.86 -29.22 -41.37
N GLN A 4 33.92 -30.31 -40.61
CA GLN A 4 32.80 -31.25 -40.47
C GLN A 4 32.14 -31.02 -39.11
N LYS A 5 30.97 -30.35 -39.13
CA LYS A 5 30.13 -30.12 -37.95
C LYS A 5 29.45 -31.43 -37.54
N THR A 6 29.85 -31.98 -36.40
CA THR A 6 29.12 -33.09 -35.76
C THR A 6 27.77 -32.59 -35.26
N GLN A 7 26.69 -33.01 -35.94
CA GLN A 7 25.32 -32.81 -35.46
C GLN A 7 25.11 -33.61 -34.16
N ARG A 8 24.88 -32.92 -33.04
CA ARG A 8 24.38 -33.55 -31.81
C ARG A 8 22.95 -34.05 -32.07
N LYS A 9 22.74 -35.36 -31.93
CA LYS A 9 21.41 -35.98 -32.00
C LYS A 9 20.54 -35.42 -30.86
N ASN A 10 19.40 -34.86 -31.22
CA ASN A 10 18.40 -34.36 -30.29
C ASN A 10 17.71 -35.56 -29.59
N PRO A 11 17.70 -35.64 -28.24
CA PRO A 11 17.15 -36.78 -27.52
C PRO A 11 15.61 -36.79 -27.44
N PHE A 12 14.92 -35.74 -27.90
CA PHE A 12 13.46 -35.64 -27.81
C PHE A 12 12.70 -36.33 -28.96
N LYS A 13 13.11 -37.54 -29.36
CA LYS A 13 12.27 -38.43 -30.17
C LYS A 13 11.74 -39.57 -29.32
N ALA A 14 10.54 -39.38 -28.78
CA ALA A 14 9.69 -40.43 -28.26
C ALA A 14 8.29 -40.33 -28.91
N ALA A 15 7.70 -41.49 -29.14
CA ALA A 15 6.56 -41.80 -30.00
C ALA A 15 5.20 -41.18 -29.57
N PRO A 16 4.12 -41.31 -30.37
CA PRO A 16 2.85 -40.62 -30.13
C PRO A 16 2.01 -41.35 -29.09
N LEU A 17 1.75 -40.72 -27.95
CA LEU A 17 0.81 -41.18 -26.95
C LEU A 17 -0.60 -40.71 -27.31
N LYS A 18 -1.42 -41.63 -27.82
CA LYS A 18 -2.89 -41.50 -27.85
C LYS A 18 -3.39 -41.57 -26.41
N ASN A 19 -4.03 -40.53 -25.91
CA ASN A 19 -5.01 -40.61 -24.82
C ASN A 19 -6.02 -39.46 -25.00
N ALA A 20 -7.30 -39.82 -25.08
CA ALA A 20 -8.43 -38.90 -25.24
C ALA A 20 -9.10 -38.64 -23.87
N GLY A 21 -9.55 -37.39 -23.65
CA GLY A 21 -10.37 -36.91 -22.52
C GLY A 21 -9.56 -36.62 -21.25
N VAL A 22 -9.52 -35.41 -20.67
CA VAL A 22 -10.62 -34.48 -20.27
C VAL A 22 -10.09 -33.04 -20.17
N GLU A 23 -10.99 -32.06 -20.35
CA GLU A 23 -10.80 -30.62 -20.56
C GLU A 23 -10.62 -29.76 -19.26
N ARG A 24 -9.98 -28.58 -19.40
CA ARG A 24 -10.03 -27.30 -18.61
C ARG A 24 -8.97 -26.98 -17.51
N VAL A 25 -7.92 -26.24 -17.92
CA VAL A 25 -7.59 -24.81 -17.60
C VAL A 25 -8.08 -24.28 -16.23
N ASP A 26 -7.33 -23.65 -15.32
CA ASP A 26 -5.96 -23.09 -15.25
C ASP A 26 -5.49 -23.15 -13.79
N LYS A 27 -4.19 -23.36 -13.55
CA LYS A 27 -3.58 -23.42 -12.20
C LYS A 27 -2.45 -22.40 -12.15
N SER A 28 -2.66 -21.27 -11.48
CA SER A 28 -1.57 -20.35 -11.11
C SER A 28 -1.96 -19.64 -9.80
N LYS A 29 -1.50 -20.12 -8.64
CA LYS A 29 -0.20 -19.90 -7.96
C LYS A 29 -0.18 -18.63 -7.09
N ARG A 30 -0.36 -18.85 -5.77
CA ARG A 30 0.26 -18.22 -4.58
C ARG A 30 0.81 -16.79 -4.72
N LEU A 31 0.24 -15.87 -3.92
CA LEU A 31 0.76 -14.51 -3.72
C LEU A 31 2.06 -14.53 -2.89
N ASP A 32 2.93 -13.60 -3.26
CA ASP A 32 4.35 -13.49 -2.93
C ASP A 32 4.59 -13.06 -1.46
N VAL A 33 5.54 -13.73 -0.80
CA VAL A 33 5.85 -13.60 0.64
C VAL A 33 6.66 -12.33 0.93
N ASP A 34 7.28 -11.75 -0.10
CA ASP A 34 8.09 -10.53 0.02
C ASP A 34 7.24 -9.24 0.19
N ALA A 35 5.91 -9.35 0.17
CA ALA A 35 4.96 -8.24 0.29
C ALA A 35 4.65 -7.75 1.74
N LEU A 36 5.34 -8.24 2.79
CA LEU A 36 4.99 -7.92 4.19
C LEU A 36 6.18 -7.48 5.08
N VAL A 37 7.27 -7.04 4.46
CA VAL A 37 8.42 -6.47 5.15
C VAL A 37 8.02 -5.15 5.85
N ILE A 38 8.03 -5.25 7.18
CA ILE A 38 8.24 -4.20 8.20
C ILE A 38 7.05 -3.27 8.48
N ASN A 39 6.38 -3.54 9.60
CA ASN A 39 5.80 -2.51 10.45
C ASN A 39 6.42 -2.65 11.85
N PRO A 40 7.00 -1.62 12.48
CA PRO A 40 7.46 -1.73 13.85
C PRO A 40 6.56 -0.89 14.75
N ALA A 41 5.57 -1.53 15.37
CA ALA A 41 5.12 -1.15 16.71
C ALA A 41 4.27 -2.29 17.29
N ASN A 42 4.98 -3.18 17.98
CA ASN A 42 4.50 -4.09 19.03
C ASN A 42 3.29 -4.98 18.72
N ILE A 43 3.68 -6.10 18.10
CA ILE A 43 3.05 -7.39 18.10
C ILE A 43 2.83 -7.85 19.56
N ASP A 44 1.58 -7.96 19.98
CA ASP A 44 1.19 -8.74 21.16
C ASP A 44 1.43 -10.23 20.87
N MET A 45 2.60 -10.69 21.31
CA MET A 45 3.03 -12.07 21.21
C MET A 45 2.24 -12.91 22.22
N GLN A 46 1.24 -13.69 21.77
CA GLN A 46 1.24 -15.14 22.07
C GLN A 46 0.07 -15.98 21.54
N ARG A 47 -1.05 -15.46 21.04
CA ARG A 47 -2.22 -16.37 20.86
C ARG A 47 -3.06 -16.36 19.59
N ASN A 48 -2.76 -15.57 18.58
CA ASN A 48 -3.51 -15.64 17.32
C ASN A 48 -2.57 -15.78 16.12
N ARG A 49 -2.21 -17.03 15.83
CA ARG A 49 -1.44 -17.41 14.65
C ARG A 49 -2.26 -17.16 13.38
N GLY A 50 -2.00 -16.04 12.72
CA GLY A 50 -2.11 -15.94 11.27
C GLY A 50 -3.33 -15.21 10.69
N PHE A 51 -4.17 -14.57 11.51
CA PHE A 51 -5.28 -13.76 11.00
C PHE A 51 -5.17 -12.33 11.52
N VAL A 52 -4.94 -11.39 10.60
CA VAL A 52 -5.12 -9.97 10.86
C VAL A 52 -6.62 -9.71 10.85
N TYR A 53 -7.14 -9.08 11.90
CA TYR A 53 -8.51 -8.61 11.90
C TYR A 53 -8.66 -7.59 10.77
N VAL A 54 -9.30 -7.99 9.67
CA VAL A 54 -9.69 -7.09 8.59
C VAL A 54 -11.10 -6.62 8.94
N PRO A 55 -11.28 -5.35 9.32
CA PRO A 55 -12.60 -4.81 9.60
C PRO A 55 -13.48 -5.00 8.36
N GLN A 56 -14.65 -5.61 8.54
CA GLN A 56 -15.57 -5.93 7.45
C GLN A 56 -16.12 -4.66 6.79
N ASN A 57 -16.17 -3.58 7.59
CA ASN A 57 -16.22 -2.21 7.15
C ASN A 57 -14.82 -1.78 6.70
N LYS A 58 -14.55 -1.82 5.38
CA LYS A 58 -13.44 -1.07 4.78
C LYS A 58 -13.72 0.43 4.95
N GLN A 59 -13.67 0.93 6.20
CA GLN A 59 -13.73 2.36 6.47
C GLN A 59 -12.53 2.96 5.76
N VAL A 60 -12.83 3.76 4.74
CA VAL A 60 -11.80 4.53 4.10
C VAL A 60 -11.24 5.47 5.16
N LEU A 61 -9.92 5.46 5.32
CA LEU A 61 -9.25 6.28 6.30
C LEU A 61 -9.08 7.70 5.75
N HIS A 62 -9.36 8.70 6.59
CA HIS A 62 -9.00 10.08 6.30
C HIS A 62 -7.48 10.20 6.08
N PRO A 63 -7.00 11.08 5.16
CA PRO A 63 -5.57 11.31 4.94
C PRO A 63 -4.77 11.56 6.21
N ALA A 64 -5.35 12.22 7.22
CA ALA A 64 -4.74 12.45 8.52
C ALA A 64 -4.27 11.15 9.21
N ARG A 65 -5.02 10.05 9.08
CA ARG A 65 -4.64 8.76 9.69
C ARG A 65 -3.42 8.14 9.01
N TYR A 66 -3.26 8.37 7.70
CA TYR A 66 -2.03 8.00 7.00
C TYR A 66 -0.86 8.87 7.45
N PHE A 67 -1.08 10.19 7.57
CA PHE A 67 -0.06 11.13 8.04
C PHE A 67 0.44 10.77 9.46
N GLU A 68 -0.46 10.54 10.41
CA GLU A 68 -0.11 10.15 11.78
C GLU A 68 0.72 8.87 11.82
N ARG A 69 0.25 7.82 11.13
CA ARG A 69 0.86 6.49 11.22
C ARG A 69 2.16 6.37 10.44
N LEU A 70 2.23 6.97 9.26
CA LEU A 70 3.36 6.76 8.34
C LEU A 70 4.46 7.80 8.50
N TYR A 71 4.10 9.03 8.92
CA TYR A 71 5.03 10.13 9.04
C TYR A 71 5.20 10.57 10.51
N LEU A 72 4.14 11.03 11.17
CA LEU A 72 4.25 11.70 12.47
C LEU A 72 4.84 10.78 13.54
N SER A 73 4.42 9.51 13.59
CA SER A 73 4.96 8.50 14.51
C SER A 73 6.48 8.29 14.33
N LYS A 74 6.96 8.31 13.08
CA LYS A 74 8.38 8.13 12.75
C LYS A 74 9.18 9.39 13.00
N ALA A 75 8.62 10.56 12.72
CA ALA A 75 9.25 11.85 12.96
C ALA A 75 9.45 12.08 14.46
N THR A 76 8.42 11.85 15.26
CA THR A 76 8.47 11.97 16.73
C THR A 76 9.41 10.94 17.36
N ALA A 77 9.43 9.69 16.87
CA ALA A 77 10.40 8.69 17.31
C ALA A 77 11.86 9.06 17.01
N LYS A 78 12.11 9.94 16.04
CA LYS A 78 13.42 10.52 15.73
C LYS A 78 13.73 11.80 16.51
N GLY A 79 12.84 12.22 17.41
CA GLY A 79 13.01 13.41 18.23
C GLY A 79 12.55 14.72 17.58
N MET A 80 11.89 14.67 16.42
CA MET A 80 11.27 15.86 15.83
C MET A 80 10.09 16.29 16.69
N ASN A 81 10.03 17.58 17.03
CA ASN A 81 8.91 18.11 17.80
C ASN A 81 7.72 18.42 16.85
N ILE A 82 6.51 18.52 17.41
CA ILE A 82 5.30 18.76 16.60
C ILE A 82 5.35 20.16 15.95
N GLN A 83 5.94 21.15 16.61
CA GLN A 83 6.07 22.50 16.06
C GLN A 83 6.96 22.51 14.81
N ASP A 84 8.07 21.77 14.80
CA ASP A 84 8.94 21.62 13.63
C ASP A 84 8.16 21.00 12.45
N VAL A 85 7.26 20.05 12.73
CA VAL A 85 6.40 19.45 11.69
C VAL A 85 5.43 20.48 11.13
N ILE A 86 4.80 21.28 11.99
CA ILE A 86 3.87 22.34 11.60
C ILE A 86 4.59 23.41 10.77
N ASP A 87 5.77 23.84 11.22
CA ASP A 87 6.61 24.82 10.54
C ASP A 87 7.07 24.31 9.17
N ASN A 88 7.46 23.03 9.08
CA ASN A 88 7.83 22.40 7.81
C ASN A 88 6.65 22.27 6.83
N LEU A 89 5.43 22.08 7.34
CA LEU A 89 4.22 22.07 6.52
C LEU A 89 3.79 23.48 6.11
N ASP A 90 4.35 24.54 6.72
CA ASP A 90 3.98 25.93 6.48
C ASP A 90 2.46 26.15 6.67
N ILE A 91 1.91 25.68 7.80
CA ILE A 91 0.49 25.83 8.15
C ILE A 91 0.34 26.36 9.58
N SER A 92 -0.86 26.82 9.92
CA SER A 92 -1.16 27.19 11.32
C SER A 92 -1.33 25.93 12.18
N VAL A 93 -1.09 26.10 13.48
CA VAL A 93 -1.35 25.05 14.49
C VAL A 93 -2.82 24.61 14.44
N GLU A 94 -3.76 25.55 14.31
CA GLU A 94 -5.19 25.25 14.19
C GLU A 94 -5.51 24.38 12.96
N HIS A 95 -4.91 24.69 11.80
CA HIS A 95 -5.09 23.89 10.59
C HIS A 95 -4.53 22.47 10.76
N PHE A 96 -3.40 22.33 11.47
CA PHE A 96 -2.82 21.03 11.79
C PHE A 96 -3.73 20.21 12.71
N ASP A 97 -4.23 20.81 13.80
CA ASP A 97 -5.10 20.14 14.76
C ASP A 97 -6.44 19.73 14.12
N ASP A 98 -7.02 20.60 13.29
CA ASP A 98 -8.25 20.29 12.56
C ASP A 98 -8.02 19.23 11.48
N PHE A 99 -6.84 19.20 10.85
CA PHE A 99 -6.45 18.12 9.96
C PHE A 99 -6.36 16.78 10.72
N LEU A 100 -5.67 16.72 11.85
CA LEU A 100 -5.58 15.51 12.69
C LEU A 100 -6.93 15.07 13.25
N SER A 101 -7.85 16.02 13.45
CA SER A 101 -9.24 15.79 13.85
C SER A 101 -10.17 15.45 12.68
N GLU A 102 -9.64 15.27 11.46
CA GLU A 102 -10.39 14.91 10.25
C GLU A 102 -11.44 15.96 9.80
N LYS A 103 -11.30 17.21 10.23
CA LYS A 103 -12.21 18.30 9.85
C LYS A 103 -11.77 19.05 8.60
N VAL A 104 -10.46 19.05 8.32
CA VAL A 104 -9.87 19.69 7.14
C VAL A 104 -9.63 18.65 6.06
N CYS A 105 -10.18 18.91 4.88
CA CYS A 105 -9.90 18.11 3.69
C CYS A 105 -8.55 18.48 3.07
N VAL A 106 -7.93 17.51 2.41
CA VAL A 106 -6.68 17.73 1.67
C VAL A 106 -6.99 18.25 0.27
N ASP A 107 -6.77 19.55 0.06
CA ASP A 107 -6.78 20.14 -1.27
C ASP A 107 -5.42 20.00 -1.99
N THR A 108 -5.33 20.50 -3.23
CA THR A 108 -4.10 20.42 -4.03
C THR A 108 -2.92 21.18 -3.40
N GLY A 109 -3.17 22.31 -2.73
CA GLY A 109 -2.12 23.09 -2.10
C GLY A 109 -1.54 22.36 -0.90
N PHE A 110 -2.42 21.82 -0.05
CA PHE A 110 -2.02 21.06 1.11
C PHE A 110 -1.37 19.72 0.75
N ALA A 111 -1.86 19.04 -0.30
CA ALA A 111 -1.24 17.82 -0.81
C ALA A 111 0.23 18.01 -1.23
N LYS A 112 0.57 19.16 -1.84
CA LYS A 112 1.96 19.49 -2.19
C LYS A 112 2.83 19.75 -0.96
N LYS A 113 2.29 20.42 0.05
CA LYS A 113 2.98 20.62 1.34
C LYS A 113 3.26 19.27 2.02
N LEU A 114 2.26 18.39 2.03
CA LEU A 114 2.41 17.02 2.53
C LEU A 114 3.46 16.23 1.71
N GLU A 115 3.50 16.39 0.40
CA GLU A 115 4.51 15.74 -0.44
C GLU A 115 5.93 16.17 -0.10
N ILE A 116 6.16 17.47 0.06
CA ILE A 116 7.47 18.02 0.43
C ILE A 116 7.93 17.44 1.78
N VAL A 117 7.03 17.43 2.77
CA VAL A 117 7.36 17.04 4.15
C VAL A 117 7.50 15.53 4.32
N THR A 118 6.65 14.74 3.65
CA THR A 118 6.57 13.29 3.86
C THR A 118 7.29 12.47 2.81
N GLY A 119 7.60 13.06 1.65
CA GLY A 119 8.10 12.37 0.46
C GLY A 119 7.07 11.49 -0.26
N MET A 120 5.80 11.48 0.17
CA MET A 120 4.71 10.77 -0.51
C MET A 120 4.08 11.66 -1.57
N THR A 121 3.79 11.11 -2.74
CA THR A 121 3.33 11.91 -3.89
C THR A 121 2.06 12.71 -3.59
N PHE A 122 1.92 13.90 -4.17
CA PHE A 122 0.70 14.70 -3.97
C PHE A 122 -0.57 13.93 -4.40
N GLU A 123 -0.45 13.10 -5.45
CA GLU A 123 -1.52 12.23 -5.95
C GLU A 123 -1.99 11.20 -4.92
N PHE A 124 -1.08 10.71 -4.07
CA PHE A 124 -1.45 9.80 -2.99
C PHE A 124 -2.41 10.49 -2.00
N TRP A 125 -2.11 11.73 -1.63
CA TRP A 125 -2.90 12.51 -0.69
C TRP A 125 -4.28 12.87 -1.27
N LEU A 126 -4.33 13.30 -2.53
CA LEU A 126 -5.60 13.58 -3.21
C LEU A 126 -6.45 12.31 -3.39
N ARG A 127 -5.82 11.19 -3.75
CA ARG A 127 -6.53 9.92 -3.91
C ARG A 127 -7.09 9.40 -2.59
N THR A 128 -6.38 9.60 -1.48
CA THR A 128 -6.89 9.21 -0.15
C THR A 128 -8.05 10.09 0.28
N GLN A 129 -7.98 11.41 0.04
CA GLN A 129 -9.10 12.32 0.29
C GLN A 129 -10.33 11.95 -0.54
N ASN A 130 -10.18 11.79 -1.85
CA ASN A 130 -11.31 11.47 -2.75
C ASN A 130 -12.02 10.17 -2.34
N LYS A 131 -11.24 9.13 -1.98
CA LYS A 131 -11.83 7.87 -1.50
C LYS A 131 -12.59 8.08 -0.19
N PHE A 132 -12.09 8.90 0.72
CA PHE A 132 -12.73 9.18 2.00
C PHE A 132 -14.06 9.90 1.78
N ASP A 133 -14.05 10.94 0.95
CA ASP A 133 -15.24 11.71 0.60
C ASP A 133 -16.30 10.85 -0.10
N ASP A 134 -15.88 9.99 -1.03
CA ASP A 134 -16.80 9.07 -1.73
C ASP A 134 -17.43 8.05 -0.78
N SER A 135 -16.67 7.55 0.21
CA SER A 135 -17.20 6.68 1.25
C SER A 135 -18.27 7.39 2.09
N ASN A 136 -18.06 8.66 2.43
CA ASN A 136 -19.00 9.44 3.25
C ASN A 136 -20.28 9.82 2.49
N LYS A 137 -20.18 10.06 1.18
CA LYS A 137 -21.37 10.28 0.32
C LYS A 137 -22.29 9.06 0.32
N VAL A 138 -21.72 7.85 0.13
CA VAL A 138 -22.49 6.60 0.10
C VAL A 138 -23.22 6.30 1.41
N HIS A 139 -22.71 6.82 2.54
CA HIS A 139 -23.33 6.65 3.86
C HIS A 139 -24.39 7.71 4.20
N SER A 140 -24.44 8.83 3.49
CA SER A 140 -25.38 9.92 3.76
C SER A 140 -26.70 9.81 2.98
N GLU A 141 -26.80 8.88 2.02
CA GLU A 141 -27.96 8.69 1.14
C GLU A 141 -28.91 7.56 1.59
N LYS A 142 -28.94 7.19 2.88
CA LYS A 142 -29.87 6.19 3.44
C LYS A 142 -30.63 6.73 4.63
#